data_AF-A0A1V5SDP4-F1
#
_entry.id   AF-A0A1V5SDP4-F1
#
_cell.length_a   1.000
_cell.length_b   1.000
_cell.length_c   1.000
_cell.angle_alpha   90.00
_cell.angle_beta   90.00
_cell.angle_gamma   90.00
#
_symmetry.space_group_name_H-M   'P 1'
#
loop_
_entity.id
_entity.type
_entity.pdbx_description
1 polymer ?
#
loop_
_entity_poly.entity_id
_entity_poly.type
_entity_poly.pdbx_seq_one_letter_code
_entity_poly.pdbx_strand_id
1 'polypeptide(L)'
;MKIAILTQPLHTNYGGLIQAYALQLTLKRMGHEVFTVDRRRRGQPNILIPKAKAILKRAFLRWALRRKDIPTLNPFWMTDEDRKYISRHLTNFIQNHIQMTELIQSSRE
;
A
#
# COMPACT_ATOMS: atom_id res chain seq x y z
N MET A 1 -9.89 18.43 20.77
CA MET A 1 -8.47 18.40 20.38
C MET A 1 -8.36 18.07 18.90
N LYS A 2 -7.32 18.54 18.22
CA LYS A 2 -7.04 18.20 16.81
C LYS A 2 -6.06 17.02 16.76
N ILE A 3 -6.36 15.99 15.96
CA ILE A 3 -5.57 14.76 15.85
C ILE A 3 -5.24 14.48 14.38
N ALA A 4 -3.96 14.24 14.09
CA ALA A 4 -3.49 13.79 12.79
C ALA A 4 -3.13 12.31 12.85
N ILE A 5 -3.77 11.48 12.03
CA ILE A 5 -3.48 10.06 11.88
C ILE A 5 -2.41 9.89 10.79
N LEU A 6 -1.24 9.41 11.19
CA LEU A 6 -0.20 8.98 10.27
C LEU A 6 -0.29 7.45 10.09
N THR A 7 -0.52 7.00 8.86
CA THR A 7 -0.67 5.58 8.53
C THR A 7 0.10 5.23 7.25
N GLN A 8 0.19 3.94 6.94
CA GLN A 8 0.71 3.47 5.66
C GLN A 8 -0.19 3.97 4.51
N PRO A 9 0.34 4.08 3.28
CA PRO A 9 -0.46 4.49 2.13
C PRO A 9 -1.71 3.60 1.94
N LEU A 10 -2.88 4.23 1.90
CA LEU A 10 -4.18 3.55 1.93
C LEU A 10 -4.63 2.95 0.58
N HIS A 11 -3.83 3.10 -0.48
CA HIS A 11 -4.21 2.81 -1.87
C HIS A 11 -4.75 1.39 -2.11
N THR A 12 -3.95 0.36 -1.82
CA THR A 12 -4.31 -1.06 -2.05
C THR A 12 -4.24 -1.88 -0.77
N ASN A 13 -4.02 -1.23 0.38
CA ASN A 13 -3.91 -1.89 1.68
C ASN A 13 -5.28 -1.87 2.37
N TYR A 14 -6.09 -2.90 2.12
CA TYR A 14 -7.42 -3.06 2.73
C TYR A 14 -7.37 -3.05 4.26
N GLY A 15 -6.41 -3.76 4.86
CA GLY A 15 -6.29 -3.85 6.32
C GLY A 15 -6.00 -2.48 6.94
N GLY A 16 -4.99 -1.78 6.41
CA GLY A 16 -4.65 -0.43 6.85
C GLY A 16 -5.77 0.59 6.62
N LEU A 17 -6.52 0.44 5.54
CA LEU A 17 -7.68 1.28 5.23
C LEU A 17 -8.79 1.15 6.27
N ILE A 18 -9.21 -0.08 6.58
CA ILE A 18 -10.29 -0.32 7.54
C ILE A 18 -9.84 0.09 8.95
N GLN A 19 -8.58 -0.17 9.31
CA GLN A 19 -8.00 0.27 10.59
C GLN A 19 -8.00 1.80 10.71
N ALA A 20 -7.55 2.52 9.67
CA ALA A 20 -7.51 3.97 9.66
C ALA A 20 -8.92 4.58 9.74
N TYR A 21 -9.88 3.99 9.00
CA TYR A 21 -11.29 4.40 9.06
C TYR A 21 -11.89 4.18 10.46
N ALA A 22 -11.71 2.99 11.05
CA ALA A 22 -12.24 2.68 12.36
C ALA A 22 -11.66 3.60 13.45
N LEU A 23 -10.36 3.88 13.39
CA LEU A 23 -9.70 4.81 14.29
C LEU A 23 -10.26 6.23 14.13
N GLN A 24 -10.33 6.74 12.90
CA GLN A 24 -10.85 8.09 12.64
C GLN A 24 -12.30 8.23 13.11
N LEU A 25 -13.15 7.23 12.83
CA LEU A 25 -14.55 7.22 13.25
C LEU A 25 -14.67 7.23 14.77
N THR A 26 -13.87 6.42 15.46
CA THR A 26 -13.89 6.34 16.93
C THR A 26 -13.47 7.66 17.56
N LEU A 27 -12.36 8.25 17.10
CA LEU A 27 -11.88 9.54 17.61
C LEU A 27 -12.86 10.68 17.32
N LYS A 28 -13.53 10.68 16.17
CA LYS A 28 -14.61 11.62 15.86
C LYS A 28 -15.80 11.48 16.82
N ARG A 29 -16.21 10.25 17.12
CA ARG A 29 -17.28 9.96 18.11
C ARG A 29 -16.91 10.41 19.51
N MET A 30 -15.62 10.48 19.84
CA MET A 30 -15.10 11.04 21.08
C MET A 30 -15.04 12.59 21.10
N GLY A 31 -15.51 13.27 20.04
CA GLY A 31 -15.54 14.73 19.96
C GLY A 31 -14.22 15.37 19.51
N HIS A 32 -13.32 14.60 18.88
CA HIS A 32 -12.08 15.15 18.32
C HIS A 32 -12.23 15.57 16.86
N GLU A 33 -11.46 16.58 16.45
CA GLU A 33 -11.28 16.96 15.05
C GLU A 33 -10.13 16.13 14.49
N VAL A 34 -10.39 15.26 13.52
CA VAL A 34 -9.44 14.21 13.11
C VAL A 34 -9.23 14.21 11.61
N PHE A 35 -7.95 14.19 11.20
CA PHE A 35 -7.54 14.10 9.80
C PHE A 35 -6.56 12.96 9.61
N THR A 36 -6.63 12.27 8.48
CA THR A 36 -5.59 11.32 8.05
C THR A 36 -4.60 12.05 7.15
N VAL A 37 -3.31 11.91 7.41
CA VAL A 37 -2.27 12.61 6.64
C VAL A 37 -2.15 11.98 5.24
N ASP A 38 -2.41 12.77 4.19
CA ASP A 38 -2.17 12.34 2.80
C ASP A 38 -0.68 12.50 2.47
N ARG A 39 0.12 11.46 2.77
CA ARG A 39 1.54 11.41 2.44
C ARG A 39 1.78 10.40 1.32
N ARG A 40 2.09 10.91 0.11
CA ARG A 40 2.38 10.07 -1.06
C ARG A 40 3.89 9.99 -1.31
N ARG A 41 4.37 8.77 -1.61
CA ARG A 41 5.76 8.57 -2.00
C ARG A 41 5.99 9.17 -3.39
N ARG A 42 7.04 9.97 -3.55
CA ARG A 42 7.39 10.58 -4.84
C ARG A 42 8.11 9.52 -5.70
N GLY A 43 7.58 9.25 -6.89
CA GLY A 43 8.15 8.33 -7.88
C GLY A 43 7.71 6.87 -7.73
N GLN A 44 7.70 6.15 -8.86
CA GLN A 44 7.47 4.72 -8.88
C GLN A 44 8.83 4.01 -8.73
N PRO A 45 9.01 3.11 -7.75
CA PRO A 45 10.25 2.34 -7.63
C PRO A 45 10.42 1.43 -8.86
N ASN A 46 11.64 1.35 -9.40
CA ASN A 46 11.93 0.47 -10.53
C ASN A 46 11.77 -1.01 -10.10
N ILE A 47 10.65 -1.62 -10.49
CA ILE A 47 10.27 -2.99 -10.13
C ILE A 47 10.95 -4.06 -11.01
N LEU A 48 11.58 -3.69 -12.13
CA LEU A 48 12.14 -4.65 -13.08
C LEU A 48 13.37 -5.37 -12.50
N ILE A 49 14.30 -4.62 -11.92
CA ILE A 49 15.53 -5.14 -11.31
C ILE A 49 15.22 -6.14 -10.17
N PRO A 50 14.37 -5.82 -9.17
CA PRO A 50 14.06 -6.77 -8.10
C PRO A 50 13.28 -7.99 -8.61
N LYS A 51 12.40 -7.84 -9.62
CA LYS A 51 11.73 -8.98 -10.26
C LYS A 51 12.74 -9.91 -10.93
N ALA A 52 13.66 -9.37 -11.75
CA ALA A 52 14.70 -10.16 -12.42
C ALA A 52 15.61 -10.90 -11.41
N LYS A 53 16.05 -10.23 -10.34
CA LYS A 53 16.82 -10.85 -9.25
C LYS A 53 16.05 -12.00 -8.58
N ALA A 54 14.73 -11.85 -8.39
CA ALA A 54 13.90 -12.91 -7.81
C ALA A 54 13.77 -14.14 -8.73
N ILE A 55 13.62 -13.93 -10.04
CA ILE A 55 13.60 -15.02 -11.03
C ILE A 55 14.94 -15.76 -11.02
N LEU A 56 16.05 -15.03 -11.12
CA LEU A 56 17.39 -15.60 -11.15
C LEU A 56 17.69 -16.41 -9.88
N LYS A 57 17.36 -15.86 -8.71
CA LYS A 57 17.51 -16.56 -7.43
C LYS A 57 16.68 -17.85 -7.40
N ARG A 58 15.43 -17.81 -7.83
CA ARG A 58 14.54 -18.99 -7.83
C ARG A 58 15.02 -20.06 -8.82
N ALA A 59 15.48 -19.65 -10.00
CA ALA A 59 16.08 -20.55 -10.98
C ALA A 59 17.35 -21.21 -10.43
N PHE A 60 18.23 -20.44 -9.77
CA PHE A 60 19.42 -20.97 -9.11
C PHE A 60 19.07 -21.96 -8.00
N LEU A 61 18.11 -21.66 -7.11
CA LEU A 61 17.69 -22.57 -6.05
C LEU A 61 17.10 -23.88 -6.59
N ARG A 62 16.38 -23.82 -7.72
CA ARG A 62 15.88 -25.00 -8.43
C ARG A 62 17.02 -25.86 -8.97
N TRP A 63 18.01 -25.23 -9.59
CA TRP A 63 19.13 -25.92 -10.21
C TRP A 63 20.11 -26.49 -9.16
N ALA A 64 20.57 -25.66 -8.22
CA ALA A 64 21.59 -26.02 -7.24
C ALA A 64 21.06 -26.87 -6.08
N LEU A 65 19.86 -26.59 -5.57
CA LEU A 65 19.28 -27.27 -4.39
C LEU A 65 18.14 -28.22 -4.72
N ARG A 66 17.84 -28.45 -6.01
CA ARG A 66 16.77 -29.35 -6.50
C ARG A 66 15.38 -29.11 -5.87
N ARG A 67 15.12 -27.90 -5.38
CA ARG A 67 13.83 -27.50 -4.78
C ARG A 67 12.75 -27.34 -5.86
N LYS A 68 12.04 -28.43 -6.17
CA LYS A 68 10.96 -28.46 -7.18
C LYS A 68 9.64 -27.81 -6.71
N ASP A 69 9.49 -27.64 -5.41
CA ASP A 69 8.33 -27.04 -4.72
C ASP A 69 8.16 -25.54 -5.00
N ILE A 70 9.23 -24.83 -5.36
CA ILE A 70 9.20 -23.36 -5.52
C ILE A 70 8.94 -23.01 -6.99
N PRO A 71 7.86 -22.32 -7.38
CA PRO A 71 7.66 -21.88 -8.77
C PRO A 71 8.66 -20.76 -9.15
N THR A 72 9.18 -20.82 -10.38
CA THR A 72 10.20 -19.88 -10.89
C THR A 72 9.64 -18.46 -11.04
N LEU A 73 8.42 -18.36 -11.56
CA LEU A 73 7.61 -17.14 -11.55
C LEU A 73 6.77 -17.12 -10.27
N ASN A 74 6.68 -15.97 -9.61
CA ASN A 74 5.86 -15.85 -8.42
C ASN A 74 4.39 -15.68 -8.84
N PRO A 75 3.49 -16.62 -8.50
CA PRO A 75 2.08 -16.50 -8.85
C PRO A 75 1.38 -15.33 -8.14
N PHE A 76 1.98 -14.81 -7.06
CA PHE A 76 1.43 -13.68 -6.29
C PHE A 76 1.94 -12.31 -6.77
N TRP A 77 2.59 -12.24 -7.93
CA TRP A 77 2.95 -10.94 -8.51
C TRP A 77 1.72 -10.24 -9.03
N MET A 78 1.26 -9.27 -8.25
CA MET A 78 0.21 -8.33 -8.62
C MET A 78 0.61 -7.56 -9.88
N THR A 79 -0.25 -7.60 -10.90
CA THR A 79 -0.11 -6.81 -12.12
C THR A 79 -0.58 -5.37 -11.90
N ASP A 80 -0.24 -4.46 -12.82
CA ASP A 80 -0.75 -3.09 -12.76
C ASP A 80 -2.25 -3.03 -13.06
N GLU A 81 -2.81 -4.00 -13.80
CA GLU A 81 -4.25 -4.11 -14.00
C GLU A 81 -4.97 -4.54 -12.71
N ASP A 82 -4.44 -5.55 -12.01
CA ASP A 82 -4.97 -5.95 -10.70
C ASP A 82 -4.99 -4.77 -9.72
N ARG A 83 -3.89 -3.99 -9.71
CA ARG A 83 -3.78 -2.78 -8.90
C ARG A 83 -4.83 -1.76 -9.25
N LYS A 84 -5.02 -1.47 -10.55
CA LYS A 84 -6.04 -0.51 -11.02
C LYS A 84 -7.44 -0.98 -10.61
N TYR A 85 -7.77 -2.25 -10.87
CA TYR A 85 -9.06 -2.84 -10.53
C TYR A 85 -9.36 -2.74 -9.03
N ILE A 86 -8.42 -3.17 -8.18
CA ILE A 86 -8.55 -3.11 -6.72
C ILE A 86 -8.65 -1.65 -6.23
N SER A 87 -7.79 -0.77 -6.76
CA SER A 87 -7.76 0.63 -6.35
C SER A 87 -9.05 1.39 -6.68
N ARG A 88 -9.79 0.98 -7.72
CA ARG A 88 -11.02 1.66 -8.14
C ARG A 88 -12.07 1.68 -7.03
N HIS A 89 -12.28 0.54 -6.36
CA HIS A 89 -13.23 0.44 -5.26
C HIS A 89 -12.72 1.15 -3.99
N LEU A 90 -11.42 1.03 -3.72
CA LEU A 90 -10.82 1.65 -2.53
C LEU A 90 -10.75 3.16 -2.62
N THR A 91 -10.52 3.72 -3.81
CA THR A 91 -10.43 5.16 -4.02
C THR A 91 -11.76 5.84 -3.68
N ASN A 92 -12.87 5.28 -4.14
CA ASN A 92 -14.20 5.79 -3.79
C ASN A 92 -14.46 5.72 -2.28
N PHE A 93 -14.10 4.60 -1.64
CA PHE A 93 -14.26 4.46 -0.19
C PHE A 93 -13.44 5.51 0.57
N ILE A 94 -12.17 5.68 0.19
CA ILE A 94 -11.26 6.66 0.80
C ILE A 94 -11.84 8.08 0.69
N GLN A 95 -12.25 8.48 -0.51
CA GLN A 95 -12.78 9.82 -0.77
C GLN A 95 -14.06 10.11 0.03
N ASN A 96 -14.92 9.11 0.22
CA ASN A 96 -16.21 9.29 0.88
C ASN A 96 -16.15 9.12 2.41
N HIS A 97 -15.19 8.34 2.93
CA HIS A 97 -15.21 7.92 4.34
C HIS A 97 -13.99 8.35 5.15
N ILE A 98 -12.89 8.77 4.50
CA ILE A 98 -11.67 9.17 5.20
C ILE A 98 -11.40 10.63 4.93
N GLN A 99 -11.54 11.43 5.98
CA GLN A 99 -11.15 12.83 5.94
C GLN A 99 -9.62 12.93 5.93
N MET A 100 -9.07 13.46 4.85
CA MET A 100 -7.63 13.64 4.68
C MET A 100 -7.20 15.09 4.80
N THR A 101 -5.93 15.30 5.11
CA THR A 101 -5.27 16.59 4.92
C THR A 101 -5.06 16.87 3.43
N GLU A 102 -4.62 18.09 3.12
CA GLU A 102 -3.98 18.36 1.84
C GLU A 102 -2.76 17.45 1.63
N LEU A 103 -2.38 17.25 0.37
CA LEU A 103 -1.24 16.41 0.00
C LEU A 103 0.06 16.97 0.60
N ILE A 104 0.66 16.22 1.52
CA ILE A 104 1.94 16.58 2.13
C ILE A 104 3.06 15.85 1.40
N GLN A 105 3.94 16.64 0.79
CA GLN A 105 5.15 16.15 0.13
C GLN A 105 6.35 16.26 1.06
N SER A 106 7.35 15.38 0.89
CA SER A 106 8.63 15.55 1.59
C SER A 106 9.26 16.87 1.16
N SER A 107 9.67 17.69 2.12
CA SER A 107 10.72 18.68 1.90
C SER A 107 11.95 17.93 1.37
N ARG A 108 12.61 18.50 0.36
CA ARG A 108 13.95 18.05 -0.03
C ARG A 108 14.89 18.62 1.04
N GLU A 109 15.22 17.81 2.02
CA GLU A 109 16.44 17.97 2.84
C GLU A 109 17.47 16.95 2.34
#